data_AF-F8QE23-F1
#
_entry.id   AF-F8QE23-F1
#
_cell.length_a   1.000
_cell.length_b   1.000
_cell.length_c   1.000
_cell.angle_alpha   90.00
_cell.angle_beta   90.00
_cell.angle_gamma   90.00
#
_symmetry.space_group_name_H-M   'P 1'
#
loop_
_entity.id
_entity.type
_entity.pdbx_description
1 polymer ?
#
loop_
_entity_poly.entity_id
_entity_poly.type
_entity_poly.pdbx_seq_one_letter_code
_entity_poly.pdbx_strand_id
1 'polypeptide(L)'
;MLTSALTAGPVNTMGNPILRNYFFPIVTPLLWQQWDHMLCDADALHLFPDVLTGIQDSFCLGFSSTITSTFSPMNHNSSIQNSTFVQQHIAKELKCGHYSPPLNFDLFSHVFGHFCSSLLRVTFNPTFGKDQLIQDHSSSGKT
;
A
#
# COMPACT_ATOMS: atom_id res chain seq x y z
N MET A 1 1.98 -34.13 -4.77
CA MET A 1 2.38 -33.33 -5.96
C MET A 1 3.05 -32.08 -5.42
N LEU A 2 4.39 -32.02 -5.48
CA LEU A 2 5.19 -30.93 -4.91
C LEU A 2 5.37 -29.85 -6.00
N THR A 3 4.70 -28.72 -5.82
CA THR A 3 4.96 -27.51 -6.62
C THR A 3 6.10 -26.74 -5.97
N SER A 4 7.33 -27.11 -6.32
CA SER A 4 8.51 -26.33 -5.98
C SER A 4 8.50 -25.07 -6.84
N ALA A 5 8.11 -23.93 -6.27
CA ALA A 5 8.43 -22.65 -6.90
C ALA A 5 9.95 -22.56 -6.94
N LEU A 6 10.54 -22.53 -8.14
CA LEU A 6 11.94 -22.18 -8.31
C LEU A 6 12.14 -20.84 -7.63
N THR A 7 12.98 -20.83 -6.59
CA THR A 7 13.43 -19.62 -5.93
C THR A 7 13.99 -18.71 -7.00
N ALA A 8 13.27 -17.64 -7.32
CA ALA A 8 13.87 -16.49 -7.98
C ALA A 8 14.99 -16.05 -7.04
N GLY A 9 16.24 -16.14 -7.49
CA GLY A 9 17.36 -15.56 -6.76
C GLY A 9 17.11 -14.07 -6.50
N PRO A 10 17.94 -13.40 -5.68
CA PRO A 10 17.84 -11.97 -5.49
C PRO A 10 18.31 -11.30 -6.79
N VAL A 11 17.48 -11.34 -7.83
CA VAL A 11 17.62 -10.50 -8.99
C VAL A 11 17.34 -9.11 -8.44
N ASN A 12 18.40 -8.33 -8.38
CA ASN A 12 18.41 -6.94 -7.99
C ASN A 12 17.27 -6.25 -8.76
N THR A 13 16.11 -6.10 -8.12
CA THR A 13 15.01 -5.28 -8.64
C THR A 13 15.53 -3.86 -8.55
N MET A 14 16.26 -3.46 -9.60
CA MET A 14 17.01 -2.21 -9.64
C MET A 14 16.05 -1.08 -9.32
N GLY A 15 16.28 -0.45 -8.17
CA GLY A 15 15.43 0.60 -7.65
C GLY A 15 15.32 1.72 -8.67
N ASN A 16 14.08 2.08 -8.97
CA ASN A 16 13.78 3.21 -9.83
C ASN A 16 14.38 4.51 -9.23
N PRO A 17 15.26 5.23 -9.95
CA PRO A 17 15.88 6.47 -9.45
C PRO A 17 14.95 7.69 -9.50
N ILE A 18 13.66 7.52 -9.82
CA ILE A 18 12.69 8.63 -9.89
C ILE A 18 12.70 9.45 -8.60
N LEU A 19 12.80 10.77 -8.77
CA LEU A 19 12.55 11.79 -7.77
C LEU A 19 11.26 11.45 -7.03
N ARG A 20 11.37 11.06 -5.76
CA ARG A 20 10.22 10.84 -4.89
C ARG A 20 9.42 12.14 -4.85
N ASN A 21 8.27 12.15 -5.50
CA ASN A 21 7.32 13.24 -5.36
C ASN A 21 6.91 13.27 -3.89
N TYR A 22 6.92 14.46 -3.27
CA TYR A 22 6.52 14.60 -1.87
C TYR A 22 5.13 14.00 -1.60
N PHE A 23 4.22 14.11 -2.57
CA PHE A 23 2.86 13.58 -2.50
C PHE A 23 2.73 12.11 -2.94
N PHE A 24 3.72 11.58 -3.66
CA PHE A 24 3.77 10.18 -4.11
C PHE A 24 5.17 9.58 -3.86
N PRO A 25 5.61 9.49 -2.59
CA PRO A 25 6.97 9.06 -2.28
C PRO A 25 7.16 7.54 -2.39
N ILE A 26 6.06 6.79 -2.43
CA ILE A 26 6.02 5.35 -2.70
C ILE A 26 5.92 5.17 -4.22
N VAL A 27 7.06 5.24 -4.88
CA VAL A 27 7.20 4.77 -6.27
C VAL A 27 7.47 3.28 -6.18
N THR A 28 6.75 2.46 -6.95
CA THR A 28 7.07 1.03 -7.02
C THR A 28 8.55 0.93 -7.42
N PRO A 29 9.40 0.16 -6.69
CA PRO A 29 10.81 0.05 -7.06
C PRO A 29 10.99 -0.74 -8.36
N LEU A 30 9.89 -1.25 -8.93
CA LEU A 30 9.86 -2.08 -10.11
C LEU A 30 9.86 -1.19 -11.35
N LEU A 31 10.81 -1.44 -12.25
CA LEU A 31 10.83 -0.81 -13.57
C LEU A 31 9.86 -1.56 -14.47
N TRP A 32 8.71 -0.95 -14.80
CA TRP A 32 7.70 -1.59 -15.64
C TRP A 32 8.30 -2.03 -17.00
N GLN A 33 9.26 -1.29 -17.54
CA GLN A 33 9.96 -1.64 -18.79
C GLN A 33 10.73 -2.96 -18.67
N GLN A 34 11.34 -3.22 -17.51
CA GLN A 34 12.06 -4.47 -17.29
C GLN A 34 11.10 -5.65 -17.19
N TRP A 35 9.93 -5.43 -16.58
CA TRP A 35 8.88 -6.44 -16.53
C TRP A 35 8.27 -6.70 -17.90
N ASP A 36 8.10 -5.67 -18.74
CA ASP A 36 7.63 -5.81 -20.13
C ASP A 36 8.57 -6.71 -20.93
N HIS A 37 9.88 -6.41 -20.92
CA HIS A 37 10.88 -7.24 -21.58
C HIS A 37 10.86 -8.69 -21.07
N MET A 38 10.86 -8.89 -19.74
CA MET A 38 10.87 -10.23 -19.14
C MET A 38 9.61 -11.04 -19.45
N LEU A 39 8.43 -10.39 -19.48
CA LEU A 39 7.17 -11.04 -19.81
C LEU A 39 7.05 -11.35 -21.30
N CYS A 40 7.60 -10.50 -22.17
CA CYS A 40 7.72 -10.77 -23.60
C CYS A 40 8.66 -11.95 -23.87
N ASP A 41 9.86 -11.95 -23.27
CA ASP A 41 10.86 -13.02 -23.44
C ASP A 41 10.34 -14.39 -22.98
N ALA A 42 9.47 -14.39 -21.97
CA ALA A 42 8.84 -15.59 -21.43
C ALA A 42 7.56 -16.02 -22.17
N ASP A 43 7.13 -15.29 -23.22
CA ASP A 43 5.83 -15.44 -23.89
C ASP A 43 4.65 -15.48 -22.89
N ALA A 44 4.75 -14.70 -21.81
CA ALA A 44 3.80 -14.71 -20.69
C ALA A 44 2.96 -13.43 -20.59
N LEU A 45 3.24 -12.43 -21.43
CA LEU A 45 2.55 -11.14 -21.37
C LEU A 45 1.02 -11.28 -21.50
N HIS A 46 0.56 -12.19 -22.35
CA HIS A 46 -0.87 -12.47 -22.56
C HIS A 46 -1.57 -13.05 -21.32
N LEU A 47 -0.82 -13.65 -20.39
CA LEU A 47 -1.33 -14.20 -19.13
C LEU A 47 -1.44 -13.13 -18.04
N PHE A 48 -0.63 -12.07 -18.12
CA PHE A 48 -0.51 -11.02 -17.12
C PHE A 48 -0.62 -9.61 -17.72
N PRO A 49 -1.67 -9.31 -18.51
CA PRO A 49 -1.77 -8.05 -19.24
C PRO A 49 -1.94 -6.82 -18.32
N ASP A 50 -2.41 -7.03 -17.09
CA ASP A 50 -2.66 -6.01 -16.08
C ASP A 50 -1.41 -5.66 -15.25
N VAL A 51 -0.38 -6.51 -15.24
CA VAL A 51 0.83 -6.31 -14.44
C VAL A 51 1.60 -5.08 -14.88
N LEU A 52 1.73 -4.83 -16.19
CA LEU A 52 2.46 -3.66 -16.69
C LEU A 52 1.76 -2.36 -16.31
N THR A 53 0.45 -2.27 -16.60
CA THR A 53 -0.38 -1.13 -16.19
C THR A 53 -0.36 -0.95 -14.68
N GLY A 54 -0.42 -2.04 -13.91
CA GLY A 54 -0.38 -1.99 -12.44
C GLY A 54 0.96 -1.52 -11.87
N ILE A 55 2.09 -1.87 -12.50
CA ILE A 55 3.41 -1.38 -12.07
C ILE A 55 3.60 0.09 -12.46
N GLN A 56 3.14 0.47 -13.65
CA GLN A 56 3.30 1.82 -14.21
C GLN A 56 2.37 2.84 -13.53
N ASP A 57 1.07 2.52 -13.47
CA ASP A 57 0.01 3.45 -13.10
C ASP A 57 -0.63 3.12 -11.73
N SER A 58 -0.12 2.09 -11.04
CA SER A 58 -0.72 1.45 -9.85
C SER A 58 -1.88 0.51 -10.17
N PHE A 59 -2.05 -0.53 -9.36
CA PHE A 59 -3.13 -1.51 -9.54
C PHE A 59 -4.50 -0.92 -9.19
N CYS A 60 -5.46 -1.03 -10.11
CA CYS A 60 -6.85 -0.66 -9.86
C CYS A 60 -7.49 -1.59 -8.82
N LEU A 61 -7.76 -1.08 -7.62
CA LEU A 61 -8.37 -1.84 -6.53
C LEU A 61 -9.90 -2.03 -6.67
N GLY A 62 -10.45 -1.89 -7.88
CA GLY A 62 -11.88 -2.12 -8.15
C GLY A 62 -12.84 -1.00 -7.73
N PHE A 63 -12.34 0.20 -7.39
CA PHE A 63 -13.18 1.37 -7.13
C PHE A 63 -13.40 2.15 -8.43
N SER A 64 -14.62 2.11 -8.97
CA SER A 64 -15.00 2.87 -10.16
C SER A 64 -15.82 4.13 -9.86
N SER A 65 -16.19 4.36 -8.60
CA SER A 65 -16.99 5.51 -8.18
C SER A 65 -16.11 6.63 -7.67
N THR A 66 -16.36 7.85 -8.16
CA THR A 66 -15.76 9.07 -7.63
C THR A 66 -16.17 9.28 -6.17
N ILE A 67 -15.21 9.57 -5.29
CA ILE A 67 -15.49 9.95 -3.92
C ILE A 67 -16.08 11.37 -3.92
N THR A 68 -17.33 11.52 -3.48
CA THR A 68 -18.07 12.80 -3.48
C THR A 68 -18.07 13.50 -2.12
N SER A 69 -17.61 12.83 -1.06
CA SER A 69 -17.50 13.39 0.28
C SER A 69 -16.35 12.75 1.04
N THR A 70 -15.77 13.49 1.97
CA THR A 70 -14.67 13.00 2.80
C THR A 70 -15.23 12.17 3.96
N PHE A 71 -14.79 10.91 4.08
CA PHE A 71 -15.13 10.04 5.21
C PHE A 71 -13.86 9.72 6.00
N SER A 72 -13.81 10.14 7.26
CA SER A 72 -12.65 9.88 8.13
C SER A 72 -13.11 9.44 9.52
N PRO A 73 -13.34 8.13 9.76
CA PRO A 73 -13.82 7.63 11.03
C PRO A 73 -12.77 7.77 12.14
N MET A 74 -13.21 7.88 13.39
CA MET A 74 -12.30 7.79 14.53
C MET A 74 -11.71 6.39 14.66
N ASN A 75 -10.45 6.32 15.11
CA ASN A 75 -9.78 5.06 15.39
C ASN A 75 -10.49 4.26 16.50
N HIS A 76 -10.38 2.92 16.45
CA HIS A 76 -10.94 2.06 17.47
C HIS A 76 -10.29 2.31 18.84
N ASN A 77 -11.05 2.16 19.94
CA ASN A 77 -10.56 2.39 21.30
C ASN A 77 -9.28 1.62 21.63
N SER A 78 -9.09 0.42 21.08
CA SER A 78 -7.86 -0.34 21.30
C SER A 78 -6.60 0.35 20.75
N SER A 79 -6.71 1.11 19.67
CA SER A 79 -5.60 1.90 19.11
C SER A 79 -5.32 3.14 19.95
N ILE A 80 -6.35 3.75 20.53
CA ILE A 80 -6.23 4.89 21.43
C ILE A 80 -5.52 4.46 22.72
N GLN A 81 -5.92 3.32 23.28
CA GLN A 81 -5.32 2.75 24.50
C GLN A 81 -3.89 2.27 24.28
N ASN A 82 -3.53 1.86 23.06
CA ASN A 82 -2.20 1.37 22.70
C ASN A 82 -1.46 2.37 21.79
N SER A 83 -1.62 3.68 22.02
CA SER A 83 -1.08 4.74 21.15
C SER A 83 0.43 4.66 20.94
N THR A 84 1.19 4.28 21.96
CA THR A 84 2.64 4.07 21.88
C THR A 84 3.00 2.98 20.87
N PHE A 85 2.28 1.85 20.87
CA PHE A 85 2.49 0.77 19.90
C PHE A 85 2.18 1.23 18.47
N VAL A 86 1.07 1.96 18.30
CA VAL A 86 0.68 2.51 16.98
C VAL A 86 1.76 3.45 16.44
N GLN A 87 2.26 4.37 17.27
CA GLN A 87 3.33 5.31 16.86
C GLN A 87 4.62 4.59 16.50
N GLN A 88 5.04 3.59 17.28
CA GLN A 88 6.23 2.79 16.99
C GLN A 88 6.09 1.99 15.70
N HIS A 89 4.90 1.40 15.46
CA HIS A 89 4.61 0.71 14.22
C HIS A 89 4.72 1.65 13.02
N ILE A 90 4.02 2.79 13.06
CA ILE A 90 4.07 3.79 11.98
C ILE A 90 5.50 4.29 11.73
N ALA A 91 6.26 4.60 12.80
CA ALA A 91 7.65 5.06 12.68
C ALA A 91 8.55 4.00 12.02
N LYS A 92 8.34 2.72 12.33
CA LYS A 92 9.05 1.60 11.70
C LYS A 92 8.71 1.53 10.21
N GLU A 93 7.43 1.58 9.84
CA GLU A 93 6.99 1.50 8.44
C GLU A 93 7.48 2.72 7.62
N LEU A 94 7.50 3.92 8.22
CA LEU A 94 8.12 5.12 7.63
C LEU A 94 9.63 4.93 7.40
N LYS A 95 10.35 4.39 8.40
CA LYS A 95 11.80 4.12 8.28
C LYS A 95 12.10 3.08 7.19
N CYS A 96 11.22 2.10 7.01
CA CYS A 96 11.31 1.11 5.93
C CYS A 96 10.87 1.67 4.57
N GLY A 97 10.31 2.88 4.51
CA GLY A 97 9.80 3.48 3.28
C GLY A 97 8.51 2.83 2.77
N HIS A 98 7.80 2.07 3.62
CA HIS A 98 6.52 1.47 3.27
C HIS A 98 5.38 2.49 3.34
N TYR A 99 5.49 3.49 4.21
CA TYR A 99 4.51 4.57 4.35
C TYR A 99 5.08 5.91 3.87
N SER A 100 4.18 6.75 3.35
CA SER A 100 4.42 8.17 3.14
C SER A 100 4.36 8.93 4.47
N PRO A 101 5.13 10.02 4.64
CA PRO A 101 4.98 10.91 5.78
C PRO A 101 3.51 11.36 5.95
N PRO A 102 3.04 11.58 7.19
CA PRO A 102 1.69 12.06 7.42
C PRO A 102 1.50 13.43 6.75
N LEU A 103 0.44 13.53 5.96
CA LEU A 103 0.03 14.78 5.34
C LEU A 103 -1.00 15.48 6.23
N ASN A 104 -0.93 16.80 6.29
CA ASN A 104 -1.95 17.60 6.95
C ASN A 104 -3.31 17.39 6.24
N PHE A 105 -4.39 17.28 7.01
CA PHE A 105 -5.73 17.01 6.50
C PHE A 105 -6.19 18.03 5.44
N ASP A 106 -6.01 19.33 5.71
CA ASP A 106 -6.42 20.40 4.81
C ASP A 106 -5.61 20.39 3.52
N LEU A 107 -4.30 20.17 3.64
CA LEU A 107 -3.41 20.01 2.49
C LEU A 107 -3.80 18.79 1.65
N PHE A 108 -4.11 17.67 2.29
CA PHE A 108 -4.52 16.45 1.61
C PHE A 108 -5.84 16.66 0.86
N SER A 109 -6.83 17.26 1.52
CA SER A 109 -8.13 17.60 0.91
C SER A 109 -7.96 18.58 -0.26
N HIS A 110 -7.07 19.56 -0.15
CA HIS A 110 -6.80 20.53 -1.20
C HIS A 110 -6.13 19.91 -2.43
N VAL A 111 -5.18 18.99 -2.22
CA VAL A 111 -4.40 18.37 -3.31
C VAL A 111 -5.16 17.22 -3.98
N PHE A 112 -5.87 16.41 -3.21
CA PHE A 112 -6.51 15.17 -3.69
C PHE A 112 -8.04 15.25 -3.77
N GLY A 113 -8.66 16.30 -3.23
CA GLY A 113 -10.11 16.41 -3.12
C GLY A 113 -10.67 15.56 -1.99
N HIS A 114 -11.88 15.01 -2.19
CA HIS A 114 -12.51 14.14 -1.21
C HIS A 114 -11.79 12.79 -1.10
N PHE A 115 -11.71 12.28 0.13
CA PHE A 115 -11.00 11.03 0.41
C PHE A 115 -11.68 10.22 1.51
N CYS A 116 -11.37 8.93 1.55
CA CYS A 116 -11.80 8.03 2.61
C CYS A 116 -10.58 7.56 3.39
N SER A 117 -10.59 7.72 4.71
CA SER A 117 -9.66 7.04 5.61
C SER A 117 -10.34 5.83 6.24
N SER A 118 -9.53 4.86 6.63
CA SER A 118 -9.95 3.69 7.39
C SER A 118 -9.52 3.84 8.85
N LEU A 119 -10.33 3.34 9.76
CA LEU A 119 -9.96 3.32 11.18
C LEU A 119 -8.82 2.31 11.43
N LEU A 120 -7.98 2.63 12.40
CA LEU A 120 -6.94 1.74 12.90
C LEU A 120 -7.46 1.00 14.13
N ARG A 121 -7.13 -0.30 14.22
CA ARG A 121 -7.39 -1.16 15.39
C ARG A 121 -6.12 -1.92 15.78
N VAL A 122 -5.85 -2.00 17.08
CA VAL A 122 -4.84 -2.93 17.61
C VAL A 122 -5.51 -4.20 18.08
N THR A 123 -4.93 -5.34 17.71
CA THR A 123 -5.35 -6.69 18.13
C THR A 123 -4.17 -7.55 18.54
N PHE A 124 -4.33 -8.35 19.60
CA PHE A 124 -3.33 -9.34 19.97
C PHE A 124 -3.42 -10.57 19.05
N ASN A 125 -2.29 -10.98 18.47
CA ASN A 125 -2.20 -12.21 17.71
C ASN A 125 -1.64 -13.33 18.60
N PRO A 126 -2.45 -14.32 18.99
CA PRO A 126 -2.03 -15.39 19.90
C PRO A 126 -1.00 -16.33 19.29
N THR A 127 -1.00 -16.51 17.96
CA THR A 127 -0.05 -17.38 17.24
C THR A 127 1.37 -16.84 17.31
N PHE A 128 1.54 -15.52 17.26
CA PHE A 128 2.84 -14.87 17.30
C PHE A 128 3.18 -14.23 18.65
N GLY A 129 2.25 -14.27 19.62
CA GLY A 129 2.41 -13.68 20.94
C GLY A 129 2.66 -12.17 20.92
N LYS A 130 2.13 -11.45 19.92
CA LYS A 130 2.39 -10.01 19.74
C LYS A 130 1.17 -9.23 19.26
N ASP A 131 1.15 -7.95 19.58
CA ASP A 131 0.17 -7.02 19.05
C ASP A 131 0.39 -6.76 17.55
N GLN A 132 -0.72 -6.53 16.85
CA GLN A 132 -0.77 -6.21 15.43
C GLN A 132 -1.67 -5.00 15.21
N LEU A 133 -1.20 -4.09 14.35
CA LEU A 133 -2.00 -2.99 13.85
C LEU A 133 -2.79 -3.48 12.64
N ILE A 134 -4.09 -3.28 12.67
CA ILE A 134 -5.03 -3.63 11.61
C ILE A 134 -5.64 -2.34 11.08
N GLN A 135 -5.60 -2.19 9.77
CA GLN A 135 -6.36 -1.18 9.03
C GLN A 135 -7.71 -1.79 8.66
N ASP A 136 -8.79 -1.22 9.20
CA ASP A 136 -10.13 -1.78 9.05
C ASP A 136 -10.89 -1.07 7.92
N HIS A 137 -11.05 -1.79 6.81
CA HIS A 137 -11.75 -1.35 5.61
C HIS A 137 -13.25 -1.71 5.61
N SER A 138 -13.80 -2.26 6.70
CA SER A 138 -15.23 -2.62 6.78
C SER A 138 -16.18 -1.42 6.66
N SER A 139 -15.67 -0.20 6.86
CA SER A 139 -16.44 1.05 6.80
C SER A 139 -16.21 1.87 5.52
N SER A 140 -15.21 1.53 4.69
CA SER A 140 -14.79 2.33 3.54
C SER A 140 -15.71 2.26 2.31
N GLY A 141 -16.89 1.61 2.43
CA GLY A 141 -17.94 1.56 1.40
C GLY A 141 -19.21 2.31 1.78
N LYS A 142 -19.23 3.04 2.89
CA LYS A 142 -20.37 3.86 3.33
C LYS A 142 -20.20 5.31 2.83
N THR A 143 -20.19 5.47 1.50
CA THR A 143 -20.42 6.77 0.84
C THR A 143 -21.90 7.09 0.80
#